data_AF-A0A8S0H760-F1
#
_entry.id   AF-A0A8S0H760-F1
#
_cell.length_a   1.000
_cell.length_b   1.000
_cell.length_c   1.000
_cell.angle_alpha   90.00
_cell.angle_beta   90.00
_cell.angle_gamma   90.00
#
_symmetry.space_group_name_H-M   'P 1'
#
loop_
_entity.id
_entity.type
_entity.pdbx_description
1 polymer ?
#
loop_
_entity_poly.entity_id
_entity_poly.type
_entity_poly.pdbx_seq_one_letter_code
_entity_poly.pdbx_strand_id
1 'polypeptide(L)' 'MSSEHDTPGEALRLSSTDIRILGSLIEKQATSPETYPLTLNALVIACNQKTSREPVMNLTQGQVGQSLRALEARASPAW' A
#
# COMPACT_ATOMS: atom_id res chain seq x y z
N MET A 1 17.05 -20.33 33.15
CA MET A 1 17.63 -19.94 31.86
C MET A 1 16.48 -19.61 30.94
N SER A 2 16.39 -18.33 30.59
CA SER A 2 15.32 -17.72 29.81
C SER A 2 15.13 -18.41 28.46
N SER A 3 13.89 -18.78 28.16
CA SER A 3 13.42 -18.87 26.78
C SER A 3 12.30 -17.83 26.66
N GLU A 4 12.72 -16.58 26.47
CA GLU A 4 11.84 -15.50 26.05
C GLU A 4 11.28 -15.88 24.67
N HIS A 5 10.01 -16.27 24.62
CA HIS A 5 9.26 -16.27 23.38
C HIS A 5 8.96 -14.82 23.03
N ASP A 6 9.85 -14.20 22.25
CA ASP A 6 9.50 -13.04 21.42
C ASP A 6 8.31 -13.46 20.55
N THR A 7 7.11 -13.00 20.89
CA THR A 7 5.93 -13.22 20.07
C THR A 7 6.05 -12.23 18.92
N PRO A 8 6.40 -12.65 17.68
CA PRO A 8 6.39 -11.71 16.58
C PRO A 8 4.93 -11.33 16.40
N GLY A 9 4.58 -10.07 16.66
CA GLY A 9 3.25 -9.55 16.38
C GLY A 9 2.83 -10.02 14.99
N GLU A 10 1.64 -10.62 14.90
CA GLU A 10 1.14 -11.33 13.73
C GLU A 10 1.46 -10.57 12.43
N ALA A 11 2.43 -11.09 11.66
CA ALA A 11 2.96 -10.37 10.50
C ALA A 11 1.83 -10.09 9.50
N LEU A 12 1.57 -8.81 9.21
CA LEU A 12 0.59 -8.39 8.22
C LEU A 12 0.92 -9.01 6.86
N ARG A 13 0.13 -10.00 6.44
CA ARG A 13 0.24 -10.63 5.12
C ARG A 13 -0.35 -9.71 4.06
N LEU A 14 0.50 -8.85 3.51
CA LEU A 14 0.17 -7.94 2.41
C LEU A 14 0.50 -8.59 1.06
N SER A 15 -0.37 -8.41 0.07
CA SER A 15 -0.06 -8.79 -1.31
C SER A 15 0.96 -7.82 -1.94
N SER A 16 1.56 -8.21 -3.06
CA SER A 16 2.44 -7.32 -3.83
C SER A 16 1.75 -6.02 -4.25
N THR A 17 0.46 -6.09 -4.58
CA THR A 17 -0.37 -4.92 -4.90
C THR A 17 -0.58 -4.03 -3.68
N ASP A 18 -0.86 -4.61 -2.52
CA ASP A 18 -1.05 -3.84 -1.27
C ASP A 18 0.22 -3.07 -0.91
N ILE A 19 1.37 -3.74 -0.96
CA ILE A 19 2.69 -3.14 -0.70
C ILE A 19 2.95 -2.00 -1.69
N ARG A 20 2.64 -2.21 -2.99
CA ARG A 20 2.80 -1.17 -4.02
C ARG A 20 1.93 0.05 -3.74
N ILE A 21 0.68 -0.15 -3.35
CA ILE A 21 -0.26 0.93 -3.04
C ILE A 21 0.24 1.73 -1.84
N LEU A 22 0.57 1.06 -0.74
CA LEU A 22 1.07 1.72 0.48
C LEU A 22 2.36 2.51 0.19
N GLY A 23 3.31 1.89 -0.51
CA GLY A 23 4.55 2.56 -0.90
C GLY A 23 4.32 3.78 -1.78
N SER A 24 3.38 3.69 -2.74
CA SER A 24 3.02 4.82 -3.61
C SER A 24 2.35 5.95 -2.83
N LEU A 25 1.48 5.65 -1.86
CA LEU A 25 0.83 6.64 -1.00
C LEU A 25 1.85 7.35 -0.11
N ILE A 26 2.75 6.60 0.55
CA ILE A 26 3.81 7.14 1.42
C ILE A 26 4.75 8.05 0.62
N GLU A 27 5.21 7.58 -0.55
CA GLU A 27 6.09 8.36 -1.43
C GLU A 27 5.42 9.68 -1.84
N LYS A 28 4.16 9.63 -2.31
CA LYS A 28 3.48 10.84 -2.81
C LYS A 28 3.06 11.79 -1.72
N GLN A 29 2.75 11.31 -0.52
CA GLN A 29 2.55 12.19 0.64
C GLN A 29 3.83 12.98 0.95
N ALA A 30 5.00 12.34 0.88
CA ALA A 30 6.27 12.98 1.20
C ALA A 30 6.82 13.88 0.09
N THR A 31 6.63 13.48 -1.18
CA THR A 31 7.28 14.13 -2.35
C THR A 31 6.36 15.01 -3.18
N SER A 32 5.04 14.88 -3.03
CA SER A 32 4.03 15.64 -3.79
C SER A 32 2.79 15.97 -2.92
N PRO A 33 2.99 16.60 -1.75
CA PRO A 33 1.92 16.86 -0.77
C PRO A 33 0.76 17.69 -1.31
N GLU A 34 1.00 18.53 -2.32
CA GLU A 34 -0.02 19.35 -2.98
C GLU A 34 -1.06 18.53 -3.76
N THR A 35 -0.69 17.30 -4.15
CA THR A 35 -1.60 16.38 -4.86
C THR A 35 -2.24 15.35 -3.93
N TYR A 36 -1.88 15.36 -2.64
CA TYR A 36 -2.42 14.44 -1.64
C TYR A 36 -3.65 15.05 -0.96
N PRO A 37 -4.75 14.30 -0.74
CA PRO A 37 -4.92 12.87 -1.02
C PRO A 37 -5.07 12.55 -2.51
N LEU A 38 -4.48 11.43 -2.94
CA LEU A 38 -4.55 10.99 -4.33
C LEU A 38 -5.96 10.50 -4.70
N THR A 39 -6.39 10.83 -5.92
CA THR A 39 -7.52 10.15 -6.56
C THR A 39 -7.14 8.71 -6.93
N LEU A 40 -8.12 7.84 -7.15
CA LEU A 40 -7.87 6.45 -7.57
C LEU A 40 -7.05 6.37 -8.88
N ASN A 41 -7.31 7.25 -9.85
CA ASN A 41 -6.55 7.28 -11.09
C ASN A 41 -5.09 7.74 -10.87
N ALA A 42 -4.88 8.77 -10.04
CA ALA A 42 -3.54 9.22 -9.67
C ALA A 42 -2.74 8.11 -8.96
N LEU A 43 -3.40 7.33 -8.11
CA LEU A 43 -2.79 6.17 -7.44
C LEU A 43 -2.42 5.05 -8.43
N VAL A 44 -3.27 4.75 -9.42
CA VAL A 44 -2.94 3.77 -10.49
C VAL A 44 -1.70 4.23 -11.26
N ILE A 45 -1.64 5.51 -11.65
CA ILE A 45 -0.49 6.09 -12.33
C ILE A 45 0.76 5.95 -11.46
N ALA A 46 0.66 6.28 -10.16
CA ALA A 46 1.76 6.13 -9.21
C ALA A 46 2.23 4.67 -9.05
N CYS A 47 1.31 3.70 -9.00
CA CYS A 47 1.65 2.28 -8.87
C CYS A 47 2.42 1.74 -10.10
N ASN A 48 2.10 2.28 -11.28
CA ASN A 48 2.62 1.86 -12.59
C ASN A 48 3.75 2.77 -13.11
N GLN A 49 4.35 3.63 -12.27
CA GLN A 49 5.48 4.46 -12.68
C GLN A 49 6.64 3.59 -13.18
N LYS A 50 7.29 4.04 -14.26
CA LYS A 50 8.46 3.35 -14.85
C LYS A 50 9.74 3.59 -14.04
N THR A 51 9.74 4.60 -13.18
CA THR A 51 10.86 4.98 -12.31
C THR A 51 10.46 4.76 -10.86
N SER A 52 11.46 4.52 -9.99
CA SER A 52 11.24 4.30 -8.56
C SER A 52 10.28 3.13 -8.24
N ARG A 53 10.21 2.13 -9.12
CA ARG A 53 9.40 0.92 -8.96
C ARG A 53 10.22 -0.30 -9.37
N GLU A 54 10.30 -1.29 -8.48
CA GLU A 54 10.89 -2.59 -8.75
C GLU A 54 9.97 -3.67 -8.13
N PRO A 55 9.36 -4.58 -8.92
CA PRO A 55 9.28 -4.54 -10.38
C PRO A 55 8.32 -3.45 -10.88
N VAL A 56 8.50 -3.01 -12.13
CA VAL A 56 7.47 -2.20 -12.80
C VAL A 56 6.19 -3.04 -12.94
N MET A 57 5.04 -2.45 -12.57
CA MET A 57 3.74 -3.12 -12.63
C MET A 57 2.83 -2.43 -13.67
N ASN A 58 1.78 -3.15 -14.08
CA ASN A 58 0.71 -2.64 -14.91
C ASN A 58 -0.65 -3.00 -14.30
N LEU A 59 -0.95 -2.38 -13.16
CA LEU A 59 -2.18 -2.60 -12.42
C LEU A 59 -3.35 -1.85 -13.05
N THR A 60 -4.51 -2.51 -13.11
CA THR A 60 -5.77 -1.88 -13.52
C THR A 60 -6.40 -1.11 -12.36
N GLN A 61 -7.30 -0.18 -12.69
CA GLN A 61 -8.08 0.57 -11.70
C GLN A 61 -8.89 -0.35 -10.77
N GLY A 62 -9.42 -1.46 -11.30
CA GLY A 62 -10.15 -2.46 -10.51
C GLY A 62 -9.28 -3.17 -9.47
N GLN A 63 -8.07 -3.59 -9.86
CA GLN A 63 -7.11 -4.22 -8.94
C GLN A 63 -6.67 -3.28 -7.82
N VAL A 64 -6.36 -2.03 -8.17
CA VAL A 64 -5.97 -1.01 -7.17
C VAL A 64 -7.14 -0.70 -6.23
N GLY A 65 -8.33 -0.47 -6.77
CA GLY A 65 -9.52 -0.16 -5.97
C GLY A 65 -9.94 -1.31 -5.03
N GLN A 66 -9.86 -2.56 -5.48
CA GLN A 66 -10.15 -3.73 -4.65
C GLN A 66 -9.15 -3.84 -3.49
N SER A 67 -7.87 -3.69 -3.78
CA SER A 67 -6.79 -3.79 -2.78
C SER A 67 -6.89 -2.62 -1.77
N LEU A 68 -7.19 -1.42 -2.23
CA LEU A 68 -7.38 -0.25 -1.36
C LEU A 68 -8.54 -0.45 -0.36
N ARG A 69 -9.68 -0.98 -0.81
CA ARG A 69 -10.80 -1.34 0.09
C ARG A 69 -10.41 -2.44 1.08
N ALA A 70 -9.66 -3.43 0.64
CA ALA A 70 -9.18 -4.50 1.51
C ALA A 70 -8.19 -3.99 2.56
N LEU A 71 -7.37 -2.98 2.23
CA LEU A 71 -6.47 -2.30 3.18
C LEU A 71 -7.25 -1.45 4.18
N GLU A 72 -8.24 -0.68 3.72
CA GLU A 72 -9.10 0.15 4.58
C GLU A 72 -9.86 -0.69 5.62
N ALA A 73 -10.42 -1.83 5.20
CA ALA A 73 -11.13 -2.76 6.08
C ALA A 73 -10.21 -3.40 7.14
N ARG A 74 -8.90 -3.49 6.90
CA ARG A 74 -7.91 -3.96 7.88
C ARG A 74 -7.45 -2.85 8.81
N ALA A 75 -7.36 -1.62 8.31
CA ALA A 75 -6.89 -0.46 9.06
C ALA A 75 -7.95 0.08 10.04
N SER A 76 -9.24 -0.11 9.72
CA SER A 76 -10.34 0.30 10.58
C SER A 76 -10.70 -0.84 11.54
N PRO A 77 -10.40 -0.77 12.85
CA PRO A 77 -11.06 -1.64 13.80
C PRO A 77 -12.54 -1.27 13.76
N ALA A 78 -13.40 -2.24 13.48
CA ALA A 78 -14.85 -2.04 13.49
C ALA A 78 -15.27 -1.43 14.84
N TRP A 79 -15.60 -0.15 14.84
CA TRP A 79 -16.29 0.56 15.92
C TRP A 79 -17.68 0.93 15.46
#